data_AF-A0A2S4ZBL8-F1
#
_entry.id   AF-A0A2S4ZBL8-F1
#
_cell.length_a   1.000
_cell.length_b   1.000
_cell.length_c   1.000
_cell.angle_alpha   90.00
_cell.angle_beta   90.00
_cell.angle_gamma   90.00
#
_symmetry.space_group_name_H-M   'P 1'
#
loop_
_entity.id
_entity.type
_entity.pdbx_description
1 polymer ?
#
loop_
_entity_poly.entity_id
_entity_poly.type
_entity_poly.pdbx_seq_one_letter_code
_entity_poly.pdbx_strand_id
1 'polypeptide(L)'
;MAEALVPLLRRACPDGASGYGGYYQVNLDDEEAVGLGGVELIRAAMRKAAKQLGWKVTTLGWTGTRHGTMVAVQDTREVPGEFRAVVDEAMNDKVRAALHKVWGEPGPAPVQRGSVPLMTQEFRAAVAQDGT
;
A
#
# COMPACT_ATOMS: atom_id res chain seq x y z
N MET A 1 3.07 -8.63 -13.29
CA MET A 1 2.73 -8.12 -11.95
C MET A 1 2.76 -6.59 -11.87
N ALA A 2 3.86 -5.92 -12.22
CA ALA A 2 3.99 -4.47 -12.02
C ALA A 2 2.89 -3.63 -12.70
N GLU A 3 2.49 -3.98 -13.92
CA GLU A 3 1.46 -3.24 -14.66
C GLU A 3 0.09 -3.33 -13.97
N ALA A 4 -0.28 -4.52 -13.48
CA ALA A 4 -1.49 -4.73 -12.69
C ALA A 4 -1.54 -3.92 -11.39
N LEU A 5 -0.38 -3.49 -10.85
CA LEU A 5 -0.30 -2.68 -9.63
C LEU A 5 -0.47 -1.19 -9.89
N VAL A 6 -0.27 -0.70 -11.13
CA VAL A 6 -0.35 0.74 -11.44
C VAL A 6 -1.70 1.36 -11.06
N PRO A 7 -2.85 0.75 -11.39
CA PRO A 7 -4.16 1.30 -11.00
C PRO A 7 -4.35 1.33 -9.48
N LEU A 8 -3.82 0.33 -8.76
CA LEU A 8 -3.90 0.25 -7.30
C LEU A 8 -3.09 1.38 -6.64
N LEU A 9 -1.85 1.57 -7.09
CA LEU A 9 -0.98 2.63 -6.57
C LEU A 9 -1.53 4.03 -6.87
N ARG A 10 -2.11 4.25 -8.05
CA ARG A 10 -2.77 5.52 -8.39
C ARG A 10 -3.94 5.81 -7.45
N ARG A 11 -4.76 4.81 -7.14
CA ARG A 11 -5.91 4.93 -6.20
C ARG A 11 -5.49 5.13 -4.74
N ALA A 12 -4.25 4.77 -4.40
CA ALA A 12 -3.68 4.90 -3.08
C ALA A 12 -3.16 6.31 -2.76
N CYS A 13 -3.03 7.16 -3.78
CA CYS A 13 -2.86 8.60 -3.60
C CYS A 13 -4.14 9.19 -2.97
N PRO A 14 -4.03 10.13 -2.01
CA PRO A 14 -5.18 10.87 -1.51
C PRO A 14 -5.91 11.60 -2.65
N ASP A 15 -7.23 11.58 -2.61
CA ASP A 15 -8.04 12.34 -3.57
C ASP A 15 -7.75 13.84 -3.40
N GLY A 16 -7.59 14.57 -4.51
CA GLY A 16 -7.23 15.98 -4.49
C GLY A 16 -5.74 16.29 -4.26
N ALA A 17 -4.89 15.28 -4.01
CA ALA A 17 -3.44 15.48 -3.85
C ALA A 17 -2.64 15.41 -5.16
N SER A 18 -3.30 15.45 -6.33
CA SER A 18 -2.67 15.38 -7.66
C SER A 18 -1.63 14.24 -7.82
N GLY A 19 -1.85 13.11 -7.14
CA GLY A 19 -0.96 11.95 -7.19
C GLY A 19 0.23 11.97 -6.21
N TYR A 20 0.33 12.96 -5.31
CA TYR A 20 1.32 13.00 -4.23
C TYR A 20 0.89 12.20 -3.00
N GLY A 21 1.83 11.86 -2.12
CA GLY A 21 1.54 11.27 -0.81
C GLY A 21 1.04 9.81 -0.86
N GLY A 22 1.24 9.13 -1.99
CA GLY A 22 0.84 7.75 -2.17
C GLY A 22 1.57 6.80 -1.23
N TYR A 23 0.84 5.83 -0.68
CA TYR A 23 1.38 4.77 0.16
C TYR A 23 0.55 3.51 -0.04
N TYR A 24 1.21 2.37 -0.20
CA TYR A 24 0.56 1.07 -0.37
C TYR A 24 1.29 0.00 0.43
N GLN A 25 0.55 -0.81 1.18
CA GLN A 25 1.08 -1.94 1.95
C GLN A 25 0.23 -3.18 1.71
N VAL A 26 0.90 -4.33 1.62
CA VAL A 26 0.29 -5.66 1.61
C VAL A 26 0.85 -6.49 2.75
N ASN A 27 -0.02 -7.32 3.34
CA ASN A 27 0.35 -8.36 4.29
C ASN A 27 -0.11 -9.70 3.72
N LEU A 28 0.83 -10.55 3.32
CA LEU A 28 0.57 -11.85 2.73
C LEU A 28 0.96 -12.95 3.70
N ASP A 29 0.35 -14.12 3.59
CA ASP A 29 0.90 -15.29 4.25
C ASP A 29 2.28 -15.60 3.66
N ASP A 30 3.20 -16.16 4.46
CA ASP A 30 4.58 -16.38 3.98
C ASP A 30 4.62 -17.34 2.78
N GLU A 31 3.77 -18.37 2.77
CA GLU A 31 3.62 -19.29 1.63
C GLU A 31 3.09 -18.59 0.38
N GLU A 32 2.12 -17.68 0.53
CA GLU A 32 1.60 -16.88 -0.56
C GLU A 32 2.69 -15.97 -1.16
N ALA A 33 3.47 -15.31 -0.30
CA ALA A 33 4.58 -14.48 -0.75
C ALA A 33 5.64 -15.29 -1.51
N VAL A 34 5.96 -16.51 -1.05
CA VAL A 34 6.86 -17.43 -1.76
C VAL A 34 6.29 -17.83 -3.12
N GLY A 35 5.00 -18.16 -3.19
CA GLY A 35 4.31 -18.49 -4.45
C GLY A 35 4.34 -17.36 -5.48
N LEU A 36 4.41 -16.11 -5.02
CA LEU A 36 4.57 -14.92 -5.86
C LEU A 36 6.03 -14.57 -6.20
N GLY A 37 6.99 -15.46 -5.89
CA GLY A 37 8.41 -15.27 -6.16
C GLY A 37 9.18 -14.53 -5.06
N GLY A 38 8.58 -14.40 -3.86
CA GLY A 38 9.22 -13.88 -2.66
C GLY A 38 9.15 -12.36 -2.50
N VAL A 39 9.51 -11.89 -1.29
CA VAL A 39 9.47 -10.48 -0.90
C VAL A 39 10.17 -9.55 -1.88
N GLU A 40 11.35 -9.93 -2.36
CA GLU A 40 12.14 -9.06 -3.22
C GLU A 40 11.50 -8.88 -4.61
N LEU A 41 10.82 -9.91 -5.14
CA LEU A 41 10.11 -9.78 -6.42
C LEU A 41 8.87 -8.89 -6.28
N ILE A 42 8.11 -9.06 -5.20
CA ILE A 42 6.95 -8.21 -4.89
C ILE A 42 7.40 -6.74 -4.70
N ARG A 43 8.47 -6.51 -3.92
CA ARG A 43 9.07 -5.18 -3.74
C ARG A 43 9.50 -4.57 -5.07
N ALA A 44 10.15 -5.34 -5.94
CA ALA A 44 10.58 -4.88 -7.24
C ALA A 44 9.40 -4.51 -8.14
N ALA A 45 8.33 -5.32 -8.15
CA ALA A 45 7.12 -5.04 -8.90
C ALA A 45 6.43 -3.75 -8.43
N MET A 46 6.23 -3.59 -7.11
CA MET A 46 5.69 -2.36 -6.52
C MET A 46 6.55 -1.14 -6.84
N ARG A 47 7.88 -1.27 -6.72
CA ARG A 47 8.82 -0.20 -7.07
C ARG A 47 8.70 0.21 -8.54
N LYS A 48 8.62 -0.77 -9.44
CA LYS A 48 8.48 -0.54 -10.89
C LYS A 48 7.17 0.19 -11.19
N ALA A 49 6.06 -0.27 -10.63
CA ALA A 49 4.75 0.36 -10.78
C ALA A 49 4.72 1.80 -10.25
N ALA A 50 5.28 2.05 -9.06
CA ALA A 50 5.36 3.38 -8.47
C ALA A 50 6.23 4.34 -9.31
N LYS A 51 7.35 3.85 -9.86
CA LYS A 51 8.18 4.63 -10.79
C LYS A 51 7.45 5.01 -12.07
N GLN A 52 6.57 4.15 -12.60
CA GLN A 52 5.73 4.48 -13.75
C GLN A 52 4.74 5.62 -13.46
N LEU A 53 4.38 5.82 -12.19
CA LEU A 53 3.58 6.95 -11.72
C LEU A 53 4.42 8.21 -11.40
N GLY A 54 5.73 8.18 -11.67
CA GLY A 54 6.64 9.28 -11.39
C GLY A 54 6.94 9.48 -9.89
N TRP A 55 6.68 8.48 -9.04
CA TRP A 55 6.98 8.57 -7.61
C TRP A 55 8.49 8.56 -7.35
N LYS A 56 8.90 9.27 -6.30
CA LYS A 56 10.21 9.03 -5.66
C LYS A 56 9.97 8.00 -4.56
N VAL A 57 10.62 6.85 -4.64
CA VAL A 57 10.13 5.65 -3.92
C VAL A 57 11.02 5.20 -2.78
N THR A 58 10.40 4.91 -1.65
CA THR A 58 10.96 4.05 -0.59
C THR A 58 10.16 2.76 -0.52
N THR A 59 10.83 1.63 -0.34
CA THR A 59 10.18 0.31 -0.26
C THR A 59 10.65 -0.47 0.95
N LEU A 60 9.72 -1.08 1.69
CA LEU A 60 9.96 -1.90 2.86
C LEU A 60 9.52 -3.35 2.58
N GLY A 61 10.18 -4.31 3.21
CA GLY A 61 9.81 -5.72 3.10
C GLY A 61 10.35 -6.52 4.28
N TRP A 62 9.48 -7.30 4.92
CA TRP A 62 9.82 -8.15 6.06
C TRP A 62 9.05 -9.47 5.96
N THR A 63 9.75 -10.59 6.10
CA THR A 63 9.15 -11.93 6.24
C THR A 63 8.95 -12.25 7.73
N GLY A 64 8.05 -13.20 8.04
CA GLY A 64 7.90 -13.71 9.41
C GLY A 64 7.40 -12.69 10.43
N THR A 65 6.67 -11.66 9.99
CA THR A 65 6.00 -10.73 10.90
C THR A 65 4.79 -11.40 11.55
N ARG A 66 4.17 -10.78 12.56
CA ARG A 66 2.90 -11.26 13.14
C ARG A 66 1.74 -11.36 12.13
N HIS A 67 1.90 -10.79 10.93
CA HIS A 67 0.93 -10.81 9.83
C HIS A 67 1.47 -11.59 8.60
N GLY A 68 2.49 -12.44 8.78
CA GLY A 68 3.22 -13.09 7.69
C GLY A 68 4.23 -12.14 7.04
N THR A 69 4.24 -12.10 5.71
CA THR A 69 5.11 -11.24 4.91
C THR A 69 4.48 -9.88 4.68
N MET A 70 5.16 -8.81 5.11
CA MET A 70 4.77 -7.42 4.86
C MET A 70 5.62 -6.82 3.74
N VAL A 71 4.98 -6.17 2.76
CA VAL A 71 5.67 -5.35 1.75
C VAL A 71 4.96 -4.01 1.61
N ALA A 72 5.72 -2.91 1.54
CA ALA A 72 5.15 -1.58 1.35
C ALA A 72 5.98 -0.71 0.38
N VAL A 73 5.30 0.23 -0.26
CA VAL A 73 5.89 1.29 -1.09
C VAL A 73 5.28 2.65 -0.73
N GLN A 74 6.13 3.67 -0.68
CA GLN A 74 5.74 5.04 -0.34
C GLN A 74 6.32 6.04 -1.34
N ASP A 75 5.51 7.01 -1.74
CA ASP A 75 5.97 8.23 -2.42
C ASP A 75 6.64 9.17 -1.41
N THR A 76 7.86 9.57 -1.72
CA THR A 76 8.74 10.42 -0.91
C THR A 76 9.09 11.72 -1.65
N ARG A 77 8.36 12.04 -2.72
CA ARG A 77 8.41 13.37 -3.32
C ARG A 77 7.99 14.40 -2.27
N GLU A 78 8.65 15.55 -2.30
CA GLU A 78 8.18 16.69 -1.53
C GLU A 78 6.80 17.10 -2.04
N VAL A 79 5.86 17.26 -1.12
CA VAL A 79 4.48 17.64 -1.43
C VAL A 79 4.42 19.15 -1.60
N PRO A 80 3.97 19.65 -2.77
CA PRO A 80 3.73 21.09 -2.98
C PRO A 80 2.78 21.66 -1.92
N GLY A 81 2.97 22.93 -1.57
CA GLY A 81 2.20 23.58 -0.49
C GLY A 81 0.68 23.50 -0.71
N GLU A 82 0.22 23.60 -1.95
CA GLU A 82 -1.20 23.51 -2.33
C GLU A 82 -1.85 22.14 -2.00
N PHE A 83 -1.07 21.06 -1.97
CA PHE A 83 -1.55 19.71 -1.67
C PHE A 83 -1.23 19.26 -0.25
N ARG A 84 -0.42 20.03 0.50
CA ARG A 84 0.11 19.63 1.80
C ARG A 84 -1.00 19.28 2.79
N ALA A 85 -2.02 20.13 2.92
CA ALA A 85 -3.13 19.91 3.84
C ALA A 85 -3.87 18.59 3.56
N VAL A 86 -4.13 18.30 2.28
CA VAL A 86 -4.83 17.08 1.86
C VAL A 86 -3.99 15.82 2.16
N VAL A 87 -2.68 15.88 1.88
CA VAL A 87 -1.79 14.75 2.16
C VAL A 87 -1.63 14.51 3.66
N ASP A 88 -1.48 15.58 4.45
CA ASP A 88 -1.31 15.50 5.89
C ASP A 88 -2.60 14.98 6.57
N GLU A 89 -3.78 15.42 6.13
CA GLU A 89 -5.06 14.90 6.60
C GLU A 89 -5.20 13.39 6.30
N ALA A 90 -4.90 12.98 5.07
CA ALA A 90 -4.94 11.56 4.70
C ALA A 90 -3.93 10.71 5.49
N MET A 91 -2.76 11.26 5.84
CA MET A 91 -1.80 10.58 6.72
C MET A 91 -2.33 10.48 8.14
N ASN A 92 -2.89 11.57 8.68
CA ASN A 92 -3.48 11.62 10.01
C ASN A 92 -4.63 10.62 10.15
N ASP A 93 -5.47 10.46 9.13
CA ASP A 93 -6.55 9.47 9.13
C ASP A 93 -6.02 8.04 9.14
N LYS A 94 -4.96 7.74 8.38
CA LYS A 94 -4.29 6.44 8.43
C LYS A 94 -3.72 6.15 9.82
N VAL A 95 -3.08 7.14 10.46
CA VAL A 95 -2.55 7.00 11.82
C VAL A 95 -3.69 6.78 12.80
N ARG A 96 -4.77 7.58 12.75
CA ARG A 96 -5.93 7.44 13.62
C ARG A 96 -6.57 6.06 13.48
N ALA A 97 -6.73 5.56 12.26
CA ALA A 97 -7.26 4.22 11.99
C ALA A 97 -6.36 3.12 12.57
N ALA A 98 -5.03 3.27 12.45
CA ALA A 98 -4.08 2.33 13.04
C ALA A 98 -4.16 2.33 14.58
N LEU A 99 -4.31 3.50 15.21
CA LEU A 99 -4.44 3.65 16.66
C LEU A 99 -5.76 3.07 17.20
N HIS A 100 -6.88 3.27 16.50
CA HIS A 100 -8.15 2.62 16.85
C HIS A 100 -8.05 1.10 16.88
N LYS A 101 -7.22 0.49 16.03
CA LYS A 101 -7.00 -0.96 16.03
C LYS A 101 -6.16 -1.43 17.22
N VAL A 102 -5.40 -0.54 17.86
CA VAL A 102 -4.55 -0.85 19.03
C VAL A 102 -5.28 -0.62 20.35
N TRP A 103 -6.19 0.35 20.41
CA TRP A 103 -6.87 0.77 21.64
C TRP A 103 -8.40 0.60 21.66
N GLY A 104 -9.03 0.20 20.55
CA GLY A 104 -10.48 -0.01 20.48
C GLY A 104 -10.92 -1.38 21.02
N GLU A 105 -12.17 -1.45 21.49
CA GLU A 105 -12.83 -2.72 21.82
C GLU A 105 -12.88 -3.68 20.63
N PRO A 106 -12.93 -5.01 20.85
CA PRO A 106 -12.97 -6.00 19.77
C PRO A 106 -14.27 -5.83 18.97
N GLY A 107 -14.17 -5.20 17.81
CA GLY A 107 -15.23 -5.07 16.83
C GLY A 107 -14.64 -5.01 15.41
N PRO A 108 -15.41 -5.37 14.37
CA PRO A 108 -14.94 -5.24 13.00
C PRO A 108 -14.63 -3.77 12.72
N ALA A 109 -13.35 -3.46 12.49
CA ALA A 109 -12.94 -2.13 12.09
C ALA A 109 -13.65 -1.76 10.77
N PRO A 110 -14.15 -0.52 10.61
CA PRO A 110 -14.66 -0.07 9.33
C PRO A 110 -13.57 -0.31 8.26
N VAL A 111 -13.92 -0.99 7.16
CA VAL A 111 -13.00 -1.19 6.03
C VAL A 111 -12.85 0.15 5.34
N GLN A 112 -11.96 0.98 5.87
CA GLN A 112 -11.65 2.28 5.31
C GLN A 112 -10.86 2.09 4.01
N ARG A 113 -11.15 2.93 3.02
CA ARG A 113 -10.35 3.03 1.80
C ARG A 113 -8.89 3.25 2.20
N GLY A 114 -7.99 2.44 1.66
CA GLY A 114 -6.57 2.48 1.99
C GLY A 114 -6.18 1.76 3.29
N SER A 115 -7.07 0.98 3.89
CA SER A 115 -6.71 0.04 4.96
C SER A 115 -5.89 -1.12 4.39
N VAL A 116 -4.90 -1.59 5.18
CA VAL A 116 -4.00 -2.69 4.77
C VAL A 116 -4.76 -3.97 4.37
N PRO A 117 -5.82 -4.42 5.07
CA PRO A 117 -6.57 -5.61 4.66
C PRO A 117 -7.22 -5.45 3.28
N LEU A 118 -7.83 -4.29 2.99
CA LEU A 118 -8.43 -4.02 1.69
C LEU A 118 -7.36 -3.95 0.59
N MET A 119 -6.26 -3.23 0.83
CA MET A 119 -5.13 -3.16 -0.10
C MET A 119 -4.56 -4.55 -0.41
N THR A 120 -4.51 -5.43 0.60
CA THR A 120 -4.06 -6.81 0.40
C THR A 120 -5.03 -7.61 -0.48
N GLN A 121 -6.34 -7.47 -0.26
CA GLN A 121 -7.35 -8.13 -1.12
C GLN A 121 -7.30 -7.63 -2.56
N GLU A 122 -7.18 -6.32 -2.76
CA GLU A 122 -7.06 -5.71 -4.09
C GLU A 122 -5.79 -6.14 -4.81
N PHE A 123 -4.68 -6.26 -4.07
CA PHE A 123 -3.43 -6.79 -4.60
C PHE A 123 -3.60 -8.24 -5.08
N ARG A 124 -4.20 -9.12 -4.27
CA ARG A 124 -4.47 -10.51 -4.64
C ARG A 124 -5.30 -10.60 -5.91
N ALA A 125 -6.38 -9.82 -5.99
CA ALA A 125 -7.24 -9.79 -7.16
C ALA A 125 -6.49 -9.35 -8.43
N ALA A 126 -5.68 -8.29 -8.33
CA ALA A 126 -4.92 -7.77 -9.48
C ALA A 126 -3.83 -8.76 -9.95
N VAL A 127 -3.13 -9.41 -9.02
CA VAL A 127 -2.07 -10.37 -9.38
C VAL A 127 -2.66 -11.66 -9.96
N ALA A 128 -3.81 -12.12 -9.47
CA ALA A 128 -4.51 -13.28 -10.03
C ALA A 128 -4.97 -13.05 -11.47
N GLN A 129 -5.44 -11.84 -11.81
CA GLN A 129 -5.88 -11.48 -13.16
C GLN A 129 -4.74 -11.35 -14.18
N ASP A 130 -3.54 -10.97 -13.73
CA ASP A 130 -2.35 -10.77 -14.56
C ASP A 130 -1.58 -12.08 -14.85
N GLY A 131 -1.91 -13.16 -14.13
CA GLY A 131 -1.32 -14.50 -14.31
C GLY A 131 -2.10 -15.43 -15.24
N THR A 132 -3.09 -14.91 -15.98
CA THR A 132 -3.89 -15.63 -17.00
C THR A 132 -3.49 -15.17 -18.38
#